data_AF-A0A1F8KDM5-F1
#
_entry.id   AF-A0A1F8KDM5-F1
#
_cell.length_a   1.000
_cell.length_b   1.000
_cell.length_c   1.000
_cell.angle_alpha   90.00
_cell.angle_beta   90.00
_cell.angle_gamma   90.00
#
_symmetry.space_group_name_H-M   'P 1'
#
loop_
_entity.id
_entity.type
_entity.pdbx_description
1 polymer ?
#
loop_
_entity_poly.entity_id
_entity_poly.type
_entity_poly.pdbx_seq_one_letter_code
_entity_poly.pdbx_strand_id
1 'polypeptide(L)'
;MDTSTFLEMLQYSPQLPKTSAPPPPLYYPIIEKAFQTGDTLICIHPSSKTSGTMRSAQVASQDFPAADIRIVDTQTVACNLGTLVLLANQ
;
A
#
# COMPACT_ATOMS: atom_id res chain seq x y z
N MET A 1 -3.88 7.10 15.02
CA MET A 1 -4.76 8.27 14.90
C MET A 1 -6.02 7.80 14.18
N ASP A 2 -7.17 7.97 14.81
CA ASP A 2 -8.47 7.67 14.19
C ASP A 2 -9.04 8.89 13.42
N THR A 3 -10.16 8.68 12.74
CA THR A 3 -10.84 9.70 11.92
C THR A 3 -11.26 10.92 12.74
N SER A 4 -11.86 10.73 13.92
CA SER A 4 -12.35 11.84 14.75
C SER A 4 -11.20 12.73 15.19
N THR A 5 -10.14 12.12 15.71
CA THR A 5 -8.90 12.80 16.11
C THR A 5 -8.28 13.55 14.94
N PHE A 6 -8.20 12.93 13.76
CA PHE A 6 -7.67 13.58 12.57
C PHE A 6 -8.50 14.81 12.15
N LEU A 7 -9.83 14.71 12.17
CA LEU A 7 -10.72 15.79 11.77
C LEU A 7 -10.67 16.98 12.75
N GLU A 8 -10.57 16.70 14.06
CA GLU A 8 -10.34 17.75 15.06
C GLU A 8 -9.03 18.49 14.80
N MET A 9 -7.93 17.75 14.58
CA MET A 9 -6.63 18.36 14.26
C MET A 9 -6.67 19.16 12.95
N LEU A 10 -7.37 18.64 11.93
CA LEU A 10 -7.52 19.30 10.63
C LEU A 10 -8.23 20.64 10.75
N GLN A 11 -9.27 20.73 11.59
CA GLN A 11 -10.05 21.97 11.78
C GLN A 11 -9.21 23.12 12.35
N TYR A 12 -8.26 22.81 13.24
CA TYR A 12 -7.44 23.82 13.92
C TYR A 12 -6.04 24.00 13.32
N SER A 13 -5.66 23.20 12.32
CA SER A 13 -4.32 23.28 11.74
C SER A 13 -4.17 24.52 10.84
N PRO A 14 -3.16 25.38 11.07
CA PRO A 14 -2.86 26.51 10.19
C PRO A 14 -2.22 26.08 8.86
N GLN A 15 -1.86 24.81 8.72
CA GLN A 15 -1.24 24.24 7.52
C GLN A 15 -1.99 22.99 7.08
N LEU A 16 -2.21 22.86 5.78
CA LEU A 16 -2.84 21.65 5.23
C LEU A 16 -1.92 20.44 5.45
N PRO A 17 -2.46 19.32 5.98
CA PRO A 17 -1.67 18.11 6.16
C PRO A 17 -1.22 17.56 4.82
N LYS A 18 -0.06 16.92 4.82
CA LYS A 18 0.48 16.20 3.67
C LYS A 18 0.42 14.71 3.92
N THR A 19 0.30 13.94 2.86
CA THR A 19 0.40 12.49 2.89
C THR A 19 1.72 12.05 2.27
N SER A 20 2.14 10.82 2.57
CA SER A 20 3.32 10.19 1.99
C SER A 20 3.04 8.74 1.69
N ALA A 21 3.55 8.26 0.55
CA ALA A 21 3.59 6.83 0.29
C ALA A 21 4.52 6.14 1.31
N PRO A 22 4.26 4.88 1.68
CA PRO A 22 5.19 4.10 2.49
C PRO A 22 6.53 3.97 1.74
N PRO A 23 7.68 4.10 2.42
CA PRO A 23 8.97 3.89 1.79
C PRO A 23 9.22 2.39 1.53
N PRO A 24 10.02 2.03 0.51
CA PRO A 24 10.29 0.63 0.14
C PRO A 24 10.71 -0.31 1.30
N PRO A 25 11.54 0.11 2.28
CA PRO A 25 11.94 -0.79 3.37
C PRO A 25 10.80 -1.29 4.26
N LEU A 26 9.63 -0.62 4.28
CA LEU A 26 8.46 -1.12 5.02
C LEU A 26 7.83 -2.36 4.39
N TYR A 27 8.14 -2.66 3.14
CA TYR A 27 7.63 -3.86 2.46
C TYR A 27 8.50 -5.09 2.71
N TYR A 28 9.77 -4.93 3.07
CA TYR A 28 10.73 -6.04 3.17
C TYR A 28 10.28 -7.15 4.11
N PRO A 29 9.81 -6.89 5.34
CA PRO A 29 9.39 -7.98 6.24
C PRO A 29 8.20 -8.79 5.70
N ILE A 30 7.34 -8.17 4.89
CA ILE A 30 6.17 -8.81 4.29
C ILE A 30 6.61 -9.69 3.12
N ILE A 31 7.50 -9.17 2.27
CA ILE A 31 8.06 -9.90 1.12
C ILE A 31 8.93 -11.07 1.61
N GLU A 32 9.79 -10.86 2.60
CA GLU A 32 10.62 -11.90 3.21
C GLU A 32 9.77 -13.05 3.74
N LYS A 33 8.67 -12.73 4.43
CA LYS A 33 7.77 -13.75 4.96
C LYS A 33 7.14 -14.58 3.83
N ALA A 34 6.61 -13.93 2.79
CA ALA A 34 6.00 -14.63 1.65
C ALA A 34 7.04 -15.48 0.89
N PHE A 35 8.26 -14.96 0.73
CA PHE A 35 9.36 -15.68 0.12
C PHE A 35 9.74 -16.94 0.91
N GLN A 36 9.84 -16.84 2.24
CA GLN A 36 10.16 -17.97 3.12
C GLN A 36 9.09 -19.06 3.11
N THR A 37 7.82 -18.69 2.97
CA THR A 37 6.71 -19.66 2.88
C THR A 37 6.50 -20.19 1.45
N GLY A 38 7.12 -19.58 0.45
CA GLY A 38 6.89 -19.89 -0.96
C GLY A 38 5.54 -19.40 -1.48
N ASP A 39 4.90 -18.47 -0.75
CA ASP A 39 3.61 -17.90 -1.12
C ASP A 39 3.76 -16.87 -2.25
N THR A 40 2.74 -16.81 -3.11
CA THR A 40 2.56 -15.68 -4.02
C THR A 40 2.06 -14.46 -3.24
N LEU A 41 2.78 -13.34 -3.30
CA LEU A 41 2.37 -12.08 -2.70
C LEU A 41 1.59 -11.22 -3.70
N ILE A 42 0.29 -11.02 -3.47
CA ILE A 42 -0.54 -10.11 -4.27
C ILE A 42 -0.60 -8.72 -3.60
N CYS A 43 0.07 -7.74 -4.20
CA CYS A 43 0.13 -6.36 -3.70
C CYS A 43 -0.92 -5.47 -4.39
N ILE A 44 -2.04 -5.25 -3.71
CA ILE A 44 -3.16 -4.42 -4.21
C ILE A 44 -2.99 -2.97 -3.73
N HIS A 45 -2.83 -2.02 -4.66
CA HIS A 45 -2.48 -0.63 -4.34
C HIS A 45 -3.49 0.41 -4.84
N PRO A 46 -3.55 1.59 -4.18
CA PRO A 46 -4.33 2.71 -4.68
C PRO A 46 -3.82 3.18 -6.04
N SER A 47 -4.65 3.93 -6.76
CA SER A 47 -4.32 4.45 -8.08
C SER A 47 -2.92 5.06 -8.14
N SER A 48 -2.11 4.61 -9.10
CA SER A 48 -0.77 5.17 -9.36
C SER A 48 -0.81 6.66 -9.77
N LYS A 49 -1.98 7.16 -10.21
CA LYS A 49 -2.21 8.56 -10.57
C LYS A 49 -2.31 9.48 -9.35
N THR A 50 -2.67 8.94 -8.19
CA THR A 50 -2.91 9.73 -6.97
C THR A 50 -1.88 9.47 -5.87
N SER A 51 -1.16 8.34 -5.91
CA SER A 51 -0.18 7.98 -4.88
C SER A 51 1.04 7.25 -5.45
N GLY A 52 2.20 7.48 -4.83
CA GLY A 52 3.44 6.74 -5.08
C GLY A 52 3.49 5.33 -4.46
N THR A 53 2.46 4.89 -3.73
CA THR A 53 2.45 3.59 -3.01
C THR A 53 2.81 2.41 -3.92
N MET A 54 2.25 2.35 -5.13
CA MET A 54 2.54 1.28 -6.08
C MET A 54 4.00 1.29 -6.54
N ARG A 55 4.56 2.49 -6.79
CA ARG A 55 5.98 2.64 -7.12
C ARG A 55 6.88 2.19 -5.99
N SER A 56 6.56 2.52 -4.74
CA SER A 56 7.35 2.07 -3.59
C SER A 56 7.42 0.54 -3.50
N ALA A 57 6.29 -0.14 -3.74
CA ALA A 57 6.26 -1.60 -3.78
C ALA A 57 7.07 -2.18 -4.95
N GLN A 58 7.00 -1.56 -6.14
CA GLN A 58 7.82 -1.97 -7.29
C GLN A 58 9.32 -1.80 -7.05
N VAL A 59 9.72 -0.75 -6.31
CA VAL A 59 11.12 -0.58 -5.90
C VAL A 59 11.50 -1.68 -4.92
N ALA A 60 10.67 -1.93 -3.91
CA ALA A 60 10.95 -2.99 -2.93
C ALA A 60 11.05 -4.38 -3.57
N SER A 61 10.21 -4.70 -4.57
CA SER A 61 10.24 -6.00 -5.23
C SER A 61 11.53 -6.26 -6.03
N GLN A 62 12.25 -5.21 -6.45
CA GLN A 62 13.52 -5.36 -7.17
C GLN A 62 14.61 -6.00 -6.31
N ASP A 63 14.51 -5.84 -4.99
CA ASP A 63 15.45 -6.44 -4.03
C ASP A 63 15.14 -7.94 -3.76
N PHE A 64 13.98 -8.43 -4.21
CA PHE A 64 13.50 -9.80 -4.01
C PHE A 64 13.14 -10.49 -5.34
N PRO A 65 14.06 -10.62 -6.31
CA PRO A 65 13.77 -11.11 -7.66
C PRO A 65 13.31 -12.58 -7.69
N ALA A 66 13.52 -13.33 -6.62
CA ALA A 66 13.12 -14.73 -6.49
C ALA A 66 11.72 -14.93 -5.87
N ALA A 67 11.09 -13.88 -5.33
CA ALA A 67 9.75 -13.96 -4.77
C ALA A 67 8.69 -13.78 -5.87
N ASP A 68 7.60 -14.55 -5.83
CA ASP A 68 6.44 -14.34 -6.73
C ASP A 68 5.59 -13.18 -6.19
N ILE A 69 5.88 -11.97 -6.67
CA ILE A 69 5.19 -10.74 -6.26
C ILE A 69 4.39 -10.20 -7.44
N ARG A 70 3.07 -10.04 -7.26
CA ARG A 70 2.17 -9.49 -8.28
C ARG A 70 1.61 -8.17 -7.82
N ILE A 71 2.01 -7.09 -8.49
CA ILE A 71 1.63 -5.72 -8.13
C ILE A 71 0.46 -5.27 -8.99
N VAL A 72 -0.64 -4.85 -8.34
CA VAL A 72 -1.89 -4.46 -8.99
C VAL A 72 -2.19 -2.99 -8.71
N ASP A 73 -2.25 -2.18 -9.78
CA ASP A 73 -2.83 -0.84 -9.74
C ASP A 73 -4.35 -0.97 -9.86
N THR A 74 -5.06 -0.66 -8.77
CA THR A 74 -6.52 -0.76 -8.75
C THR A 74 -7.22 0.36 -9.53
N GLN A 75 -6.50 1.43 -9.87
CA GLN A 75 -7.05 2.67 -10.45
C GLN A 75 -8.17 3.30 -9.61
N THR A 76 -8.31 2.92 -8.34
CA THR A 76 -9.29 3.46 -7.40
C THR A 76 -8.65 3.69 -6.03
N VAL A 77 -9.42 4.22 -5.09
CA VAL A 77 -9.04 4.45 -3.69
C VAL A 77 -10.19 4.07 -2.75
N ALA A 78 -9.96 4.18 -1.44
CA ALA A 78 -10.95 4.01 -0.39
C ALA A 78 -11.70 2.64 -0.48
N CYS A 79 -13.02 2.64 -0.29
CA CYS A 79 -13.81 1.41 -0.18
C CYS A 79 -13.71 0.50 -1.40
N ASN A 80 -13.64 1.06 -2.61
CA ASN A 80 -13.51 0.26 -3.84
C ASN A 80 -12.21 -0.56 -3.85
N LEU A 81 -11.11 0.01 -3.35
CA LEU A 81 -9.86 -0.73 -3.17
C LEU A 81 -10.05 -1.86 -2.14
N GLY A 82 -10.69 -1.55 -1.01
CA GLY A 82 -10.99 -2.53 0.02
C GLY A 82 -11.84 -3.70 -0.51
N THR A 83 -12.83 -3.43 -1.37
CA THR A 83 -13.62 -4.46 -2.04
C THR A 83 -12.75 -5.39 -2.89
N LEU A 84 -11.77 -4.86 -3.63
CA LEU A 84 -10.86 -5.68 -4.42
C LEU A 84 -9.98 -6.58 -3.54
N VAL A 85 -9.55 -6.09 -2.37
CA VAL A 85 -8.83 -6.91 -1.38
C VAL A 85 -9.70 -8.06 -0.87
N LEU A 86 -10.97 -7.79 -0.55
CA LEU A 86 -11.91 -8.82 -0.11
C LEU A 86 -12.20 -9.87 -1.20
N LEU A 87 -12.31 -9.45 -2.46
CA LEU A 87 -12.51 -10.35 -3.59
C LEU A 87 -11.29 -11.25 -3.85
N ALA A 88 -10.08 -10.74 -3.61
CA ALA A 88 -8.85 -11.52 -3.76
C ALA A 88 -8.67 -12.61 -2.68
N ASN A 89 -9.43 -12.53 -1.58
CA ASN A 89 -9.37 -13.47 -0.46
C ASN A 89 -10.52 -14.50 -0.47
N GLN A 90 -11.24 -14.63 -1.59
CA GLN A 90 -12.28 -15.65 -1.79
C GLN A 90 -11.71 -16.86 -2.51
#